data_AF-A0A520KM84-F1
#
_entry.id   AF-A0A520KM84-F1
#
_cell.length_a   1.000
_cell.length_b   1.000
_cell.length_c   1.000
_cell.angle_alpha   90.00
_cell.angle_beta   90.00
_cell.angle_gamma   90.00
#
_symmetry.space_group_name_H-M   'P 1'
#
loop_
_entity.id
_entity.type
_entity.pdbx_description
1 polymer ?
#
loop_
_entity_poly.entity_id
_entity_poly.type
_entity_poly.pdbx_seq_one_letter_code
_entity_poly.pdbx_strand_id
1 'polypeptide(L)'
;MTETNDIEIVDSCLYLPSLDACVFSDLHLGLEEELIRQGISFPLHEDEEVVERLLGVVDRMDPELVVLNGDILHSFGKIWGGVSDKLYRVLEAGECVLIEGSHDRMLPTLLEGREPEIHSYYEERGVVFLHGDNKIEVGSPDMIIIGHEHPAIEIEGRKLDCFLVDRSLDKPDLILTPSFSPLTEGVSINRMKSRDFMSPYMRDRDIEEFEVYVEVDGEVLRFPEIGRFRQML
;
A
#
# COMPACT_ATOMS: atom_id res chain seq x y z
N MET A 1 -18.27 -19.96 11.26
CA MET A 1 -18.86 -18.91 10.40
C MET A 1 -18.53 -17.60 11.09
N THR A 2 -17.33 -17.10 10.81
CA THR A 2 -16.80 -15.84 11.32
C THR A 2 -17.04 -14.81 10.22
N GLU A 3 -18.09 -14.01 10.40
CA GLU A 3 -18.29 -12.75 9.68
C GLU A 3 -17.31 -11.73 10.28
N THR A 4 -16.09 -11.59 9.76
CA THR A 4 -15.10 -10.65 10.36
C THR A 4 -14.09 -10.00 9.41
N ASN A 5 -14.26 -10.00 8.09
CA ASN A 5 -13.29 -9.32 7.19
C ASN A 5 -13.97 -8.28 6.29
N ASP A 6 -14.76 -7.39 6.88
CA ASP A 6 -15.15 -6.17 6.19
C ASP A 6 -13.90 -5.30 6.05
N ILE A 7 -13.56 -4.99 4.81
CA ILE A 7 -12.53 -4.01 4.45
C ILE A 7 -13.22 -2.83 3.81
N GLU A 8 -12.75 -1.63 4.11
CA GLU A 8 -13.20 -0.41 3.44
C GLU A 8 -12.03 0.19 2.67
N ILE A 9 -12.33 0.78 1.52
CA ILE A 9 -11.33 1.42 0.66
C ILE A 9 -11.70 2.89 0.57
N VAL A 10 -10.75 3.77 0.88
CA VAL A 10 -10.95 5.22 0.91
C VAL A 10 -9.71 5.91 0.34
N ASP A 11 -9.83 6.50 -0.84
CA ASP A 11 -8.74 7.19 -1.55
C ASP A 11 -7.43 6.38 -1.62
N SER A 12 -7.48 5.13 -2.08
CA SER A 12 -6.35 4.17 -2.08
C SER A 12 -5.81 3.76 -0.69
N CYS A 13 -6.43 4.18 0.40
CA CYS A 13 -6.19 3.64 1.75
C CYS A 13 -7.06 2.40 1.98
N LEU A 14 -6.50 1.38 2.63
CA LEU A 14 -7.27 0.28 3.22
C LEU A 14 -7.63 0.63 4.65
N TYR A 15 -8.92 0.70 4.97
CA TYR A 15 -9.40 0.81 6.35
C TYR A 15 -9.89 -0.55 6.85
N LEU A 16 -9.44 -0.94 8.05
CA LEU A 16 -9.80 -2.16 8.74
C LEU A 16 -10.64 -1.84 9.98
N PRO A 17 -11.97 -1.90 9.91
CA PRO A 17 -12.85 -1.62 11.05
C PRO A 17 -12.58 -2.51 12.29
N SER A 18 -12.08 -3.73 12.09
CA SER A 18 -11.76 -4.67 13.19
C SER A 18 -10.57 -4.23 14.04
N LEU A 19 -9.68 -3.42 13.47
CA LEU A 19 -8.49 -2.86 14.11
C LEU A 19 -8.59 -1.35 14.32
N ASP A 20 -9.62 -0.73 13.73
CA ASP A 20 -9.72 0.72 13.57
C ASP A 20 -8.43 1.32 12.99
N ALA A 21 -7.96 0.73 11.89
CA ALA A 21 -6.65 1.04 11.32
C ALA A 21 -6.74 1.47 9.85
N CYS A 22 -6.04 2.55 9.50
CA CYS A 22 -5.80 2.98 8.13
C CYS A 22 -4.42 2.50 7.66
N VAL A 23 -4.36 1.85 6.50
CA VAL A 23 -3.12 1.34 5.91
C VAL A 23 -2.82 2.06 4.60
N PHE A 24 -1.64 2.66 4.54
CA PHE A 24 -1.10 3.35 3.37
C PHE A 24 0.18 2.66 2.92
N SER A 25 0.25 2.27 1.66
CA SER A 25 1.46 1.63 1.11
C SER A 25 2.10 2.55 0.06
N ASP A 26 3.43 2.51 -0.02
CA ASP A 26 4.19 3.08 -1.14
C ASP A 26 3.97 4.60 -1.33
N LEU A 27 4.14 5.38 -0.24
CA LEU A 27 4.00 6.85 -0.29
C LEU A 27 5.06 7.51 -1.18
N HIS A 28 6.27 6.95 -1.21
CA HIS A 28 7.40 7.43 -1.99
C HIS A 28 7.71 8.93 -1.83
N LEU A 29 7.65 9.45 -0.59
CA LEU A 29 7.99 10.85 -0.32
C LEU A 29 9.41 11.17 -0.80
N GLY A 30 9.56 12.24 -1.59
CA GLY A 30 10.79 12.66 -2.24
C GLY A 30 10.96 12.18 -3.68
N LEU A 31 9.99 11.43 -4.24
CA LEU A 31 10.00 11.00 -5.64
C LEU A 31 9.86 12.20 -6.59
N GLU A 32 9.02 13.19 -6.26
CA GLU A 32 8.87 14.42 -7.04
C GLU A 32 10.23 15.11 -7.28
N GLU A 33 11.00 15.36 -6.21
CA GLU A 33 12.30 16.03 -6.33
C GLU A 33 13.34 15.22 -7.13
N GLU A 34 13.31 13.89 -7.05
CA GLU A 34 14.18 13.02 -7.84
C GLU A 34 13.85 13.15 -9.34
N LEU A 35 12.58 13.06 -9.71
CA LEU A 35 12.14 13.13 -11.10
C LEU A 35 12.37 14.54 -11.70
N ILE A 36 12.17 15.60 -10.91
CA ILE A 36 12.53 16.99 -11.30
C ILE A 36 14.01 17.11 -11.66
N ARG A 37 14.90 16.47 -10.88
CA ARG A 37 16.34 16.48 -11.15
C ARG A 37 16.74 15.66 -12.36
N GLN A 38 15.94 14.66 -12.71
CA GLN A 38 16.07 13.90 -13.95
C GLN A 38 15.51 14.67 -15.17
N GLY A 39 14.98 15.88 -14.96
CA GLY A 39 14.48 16.76 -16.02
C GLY A 39 13.03 16.53 -16.40
N ILE A 40 12.28 15.78 -15.59
CA ILE A 40 10.84 15.58 -15.76
C ILE A 40 10.11 16.71 -15.03
N SER A 41 9.14 17.34 -15.69
CA SER A 41 8.32 18.39 -15.09
C SER A 41 6.98 17.80 -14.66
N PHE A 42 6.57 18.09 -13.43
CA PHE A 42 5.26 17.74 -12.88
C PHE A 42 4.42 19.01 -12.67
N PRO A 43 3.10 18.88 -12.47
CA PRO A 43 2.36 19.88 -11.72
C PRO A 43 3.07 20.17 -10.38
N LEU A 44 2.88 21.37 -9.84
CA LEU A 44 3.63 21.79 -8.66
C LEU A 44 3.06 21.12 -7.39
N HIS A 45 3.92 20.49 -6.58
CA HIS A 45 3.67 20.00 -5.21
C HIS A 45 2.94 18.64 -5.10
N GLU A 46 3.28 17.68 -5.97
CA GLU A 46 2.69 16.32 -5.94
C GLU A 46 2.96 15.59 -4.62
N ASP A 47 4.16 15.72 -4.05
CA ASP A 47 4.46 15.13 -2.74
C ASP A 47 3.63 15.78 -1.60
N GLU A 48 3.32 17.07 -1.73
CA GLU A 48 2.48 17.77 -0.75
C GLU A 48 1.03 17.28 -0.86
N GLU A 49 0.55 17.06 -2.08
CA GLU A 49 -0.77 16.48 -2.34
C GLU A 49 -0.89 15.07 -1.74
N VAL A 50 0.16 14.25 -1.79
CA VAL A 50 0.20 12.95 -1.10
C VAL A 50 -0.02 13.12 0.41
N VAL A 51 0.69 14.06 1.06
CA VAL A 51 0.53 14.31 2.50
C VAL A 51 -0.88 14.82 2.82
N GLU A 52 -1.38 15.79 2.07
CA GLU A 52 -2.73 16.35 2.29
C GLU A 52 -3.84 15.32 2.08
N ARG A 53 -3.72 14.45 1.07
CA ARG A 53 -4.67 13.34 0.84
C ARG A 53 -4.65 12.36 2.00
N LEU A 54 -3.47 11.93 2.45
CA LEU A 54 -3.34 11.04 3.60
C LEU A 54 -3.97 11.65 4.86
N LEU A 55 -3.63 12.91 5.17
CA LEU A 55 -4.19 13.62 6.31
C LEU A 55 -5.72 13.77 6.21
N GLY A 56 -6.25 14.01 5.00
CA GLY A 56 -7.68 14.05 4.74
C GLY A 56 -8.39 12.72 4.98
N VAL A 57 -7.74 11.59 4.65
CA VAL A 57 -8.26 10.25 4.99
C VAL A 57 -8.23 10.04 6.50
N VAL A 58 -7.13 10.36 7.18
CA VAL A 58 -7.01 10.21 8.64
C VAL A 58 -8.04 11.07 9.37
N ASP A 59 -8.23 12.34 8.98
CA ASP A 59 -9.25 13.23 9.56
C ASP A 59 -10.68 12.72 9.35
N ARG A 60 -10.95 12.12 8.17
CA ARG A 60 -12.26 11.56 7.85
C ARG A 60 -12.57 10.28 8.61
N MET A 61 -11.58 9.41 8.76
CA MET A 61 -11.75 8.07 9.33
C MET A 61 -11.51 8.04 10.84
N ASP A 62 -10.72 8.97 11.37
CA ASP A 62 -10.31 9.07 12.79
C ASP A 62 -9.83 7.73 13.38
N PRO A 63 -8.85 7.05 12.74
CA PRO A 63 -8.44 5.70 13.13
C PRO A 63 -7.64 5.70 14.45
N GLU A 64 -7.73 4.62 15.23
CA GLU A 64 -6.83 4.35 16.35
C GLU A 64 -5.38 4.11 15.88
N LEU A 65 -5.19 3.58 14.67
CA LEU A 65 -3.86 3.23 14.14
C LEU A 65 -3.67 3.65 12.68
N VAL A 66 -2.51 4.24 12.39
CA VAL A 66 -2.06 4.54 11.02
C VAL A 66 -0.85 3.66 10.69
N VAL A 67 -1.00 2.76 9.71
CA VAL A 67 0.06 1.87 9.25
C VAL A 67 0.65 2.41 7.95
N LEU A 68 1.92 2.77 7.96
CA LEU A 68 2.68 3.07 6.74
C LEU A 68 3.45 1.82 6.30
N ASN A 69 2.91 1.12 5.30
CA ASN A 69 3.27 -0.25 4.93
C ASN A 69 4.39 -0.35 3.88
N GLY A 70 5.53 0.27 4.18
CA GLY A 70 6.73 0.24 3.35
C GLY A 70 6.72 1.20 2.16
N ASP A 71 7.94 1.46 1.67
CA ASP A 71 8.27 2.42 0.61
C ASP A 71 7.69 3.82 0.94
N ILE A 72 7.85 4.21 2.20
CA ILE A 72 7.42 5.50 2.76
C ILE A 72 8.22 6.63 2.11
N LEU A 73 9.51 6.42 1.93
CA LEU A 73 10.42 7.33 1.27
C LEU A 73 10.80 6.83 -0.11
N HIS A 74 11.13 7.74 -1.00
CA HIS A 74 11.86 7.41 -2.23
C HIS A 74 13.33 7.82 -2.09
N SER A 75 14.13 6.98 -1.42
CA SER A 75 15.53 7.34 -1.10
C SER A 75 16.57 6.33 -1.60
N PHE A 76 17.46 6.79 -2.49
CA PHE A 76 18.66 6.04 -2.90
C PHE A 76 19.93 6.60 -2.23
N GLY A 77 19.89 6.76 -0.91
CA GLY A 77 21.02 7.25 -0.11
C GLY A 77 21.10 8.78 -0.01
N LYS A 78 20.08 9.50 -0.44
CA LYS A 78 19.93 10.94 -0.24
C LYS A 78 18.47 11.28 0.04
N ILE A 79 18.28 12.25 0.94
CA ILE A 79 16.98 12.83 1.25
C ILE A 79 16.98 14.27 0.73
N TRP A 80 15.94 14.62 -0.01
CA TRP A 80 15.74 15.97 -0.52
C TRP A 80 15.13 16.87 0.56
N GLY A 81 15.35 18.19 0.45
CA GLY A 81 14.82 19.12 1.44
C GLY A 81 13.29 19.07 1.48
N GLY A 82 12.71 19.09 2.68
CA GLY A 82 11.26 19.05 2.90
C GLY A 82 10.66 17.65 3.09
N VAL A 83 11.35 16.57 2.68
CA VAL A 83 10.87 15.19 2.89
C VAL A 83 10.73 14.84 4.37
N SER A 84 11.67 15.30 5.21
CA SER A 84 11.57 15.12 6.67
C SER A 84 10.34 15.81 7.25
N ASP A 85 10.07 17.03 6.80
CA ASP A 85 8.96 17.83 7.30
C ASP A 85 7.61 17.21 6.88
N LYS A 86 7.51 16.73 5.64
CA LYS A 86 6.39 15.94 5.11
C LYS A 86 6.15 14.68 5.96
N LEU A 87 7.20 13.89 6.20
CA LEU A 87 7.10 12.69 7.04
C LEU A 87 6.64 13.02 8.46
N TYR A 88 7.21 14.05 9.10
CA TYR A 88 6.81 14.41 10.46
C TYR A 88 5.35 14.85 10.55
N ARG A 89 4.83 15.56 9.54
CA ARG A 89 3.40 15.90 9.50
C ARG A 89 2.50 14.68 9.44
N VAL A 90 2.89 13.64 8.69
CA VAL A 90 2.16 12.36 8.66
C VAL A 90 2.21 11.69 10.03
N LEU A 91 3.38 11.67 10.67
CA LEU A 91 3.55 11.05 12.00
C LEU A 91 2.82 11.80 13.12
N GLU A 92 2.55 13.09 12.95
CA GLU A 92 1.77 13.89 13.91
C GLU A 92 0.25 13.69 13.75
N ALA A 93 -0.20 12.97 12.72
CA ALA A 93 -1.62 12.76 12.44
C ALA A 93 -2.30 11.75 13.37
N GLY A 94 -1.54 10.87 14.02
CA GLY A 94 -2.07 9.83 14.90
C GLY A 94 -1.00 8.87 15.42
N GLU A 95 -1.43 7.74 15.98
CA GLU A 95 -0.52 6.66 16.38
C GLU A 95 -0.06 5.91 15.13
N CYS A 96 1.22 6.05 14.77
CA CYS A 96 1.77 5.47 13.55
C CYS A 96 2.61 4.21 13.83
N VAL A 97 2.42 3.20 12.98
CA VAL A 97 3.33 2.06 12.82
C VAL A 97 4.03 2.18 11.47
N LEU A 98 5.34 2.06 11.47
CA LEU A 98 6.16 2.14 10.27
C LEU A 98 6.72 0.77 9.92
N ILE A 99 6.48 0.35 8.69
CA ILE A 99 7.02 -0.89 8.15
C ILE A 99 8.07 -0.51 7.11
N GLU A 100 9.24 -1.11 7.18
CA GLU A 100 10.32 -0.87 6.24
C GLU A 100 9.99 -1.50 4.88
N GLY A 101 10.10 -0.69 3.81
CA GLY A 101 10.14 -1.16 2.44
C GLY A 101 11.54 -1.07 1.82
N SER A 102 11.62 -1.47 0.54
CA SER A 102 12.88 -1.57 -0.18
C SER A 102 13.56 -0.22 -0.46
N HIS A 103 12.78 0.88 -0.48
CA HIS A 103 13.24 2.27 -0.69
C HIS A 103 13.51 3.06 0.61
N ASP A 104 13.23 2.49 1.79
CA ASP A 104 13.28 3.16 3.09
C ASP A 104 14.67 3.19 3.75
N ARG A 105 15.75 3.03 2.98
CA ARG A 105 17.13 2.94 3.50
C ARG A 105 17.57 4.12 4.36
N MET A 106 16.98 5.29 4.13
CA MET A 106 17.28 6.51 4.88
C MET A 106 16.26 6.80 6.00
N LEU A 107 15.17 6.03 6.10
CA LEU A 107 14.14 6.20 7.12
C LEU A 107 14.71 6.08 8.55
N PRO A 108 15.58 5.09 8.87
CA PRO A 108 16.22 5.02 10.19
C PRO A 108 17.06 6.27 10.53
N THR A 109 17.64 6.92 9.52
CA THR A 109 18.44 8.15 9.73
C THR A 109 17.55 9.35 10.04
N LEU A 110 16.35 9.43 9.43
CA LEU A 110 15.38 10.50 9.72
C LEU A 110 14.72 10.36 11.08
N LEU A 111 14.58 9.12 11.57
CA LEU A 111 13.93 8.80 12.83
C LEU A 111 14.91 8.51 13.97
N GLU A 112 16.21 8.75 13.78
CA GLU A 112 17.20 8.50 14.82
C GLU A 112 16.85 9.25 16.12
N GLY A 113 16.57 8.48 17.18
CA GLY A 113 16.17 9.01 18.49
C GLY A 113 14.74 9.55 18.56
N ARG A 114 13.85 9.13 17.66
CA ARG A 114 12.43 9.53 17.61
C ARG A 114 11.52 8.31 17.54
N GLU A 115 10.32 8.45 18.07
CA GLU A 115 9.20 7.53 17.84
C GLU A 115 8.44 7.94 16.56
N PRO A 116 7.71 7.00 15.91
CA PRO A 116 7.63 5.56 16.22
C PRO A 116 8.83 4.76 15.71
N GLU A 117 8.97 3.52 16.21
CA GLU A 117 9.99 2.56 15.72
C GLU A 117 9.66 2.06 14.30
N ILE A 118 10.70 1.62 13.58
CA ILE A 118 10.57 1.01 12.26
C ILE A 118 10.60 -0.52 12.44
N HIS A 119 9.62 -1.19 11.84
CA HIS A 119 9.43 -2.63 11.93
C HIS A 119 9.66 -3.29 10.57
N SER A 120 10.12 -4.55 10.56
CA SER A 120 10.11 -5.36 9.34
C SER A 120 8.71 -5.91 9.03
N TYR A 121 7.91 -6.13 10.07
CA TYR A 121 6.48 -6.43 10.02
C TYR A 121 5.84 -6.03 11.34
N TYR A 122 4.52 -5.85 11.34
CA TYR A 122 3.72 -5.61 12.53
C TYR A 122 2.54 -6.59 12.56
N GLU A 123 2.19 -7.12 13.73
CA GLU A 123 1.07 -8.04 13.91
C GLU A 123 0.14 -7.51 15.01
N GLU A 124 -1.14 -7.37 14.67
CA GLU A 124 -2.20 -6.99 15.62
C GLU A 124 -3.44 -7.85 15.36
N ARG A 125 -3.91 -8.54 16.40
CA ARG A 125 -5.12 -9.40 16.39
C ARG A 125 -5.22 -10.35 15.19
N GLY A 126 -4.11 -10.98 14.81
CA GLY A 126 -4.05 -11.96 13.72
C GLY A 126 -3.93 -11.36 12.32
N VAL A 127 -3.82 -10.03 12.19
CA VAL A 127 -3.49 -9.34 10.94
C VAL A 127 -2.01 -8.99 10.93
N VAL A 128 -1.31 -9.41 9.89
CA VAL A 128 0.09 -9.10 9.66
C VAL A 128 0.22 -8.04 8.57
N PHE A 129 0.92 -6.96 8.89
CA PHE A 129 1.31 -5.93 7.95
C PHE A 129 2.80 -6.08 7.64
N LEU A 130 3.15 -6.16 6.36
CA LEU A 130 4.52 -6.17 5.87
C LEU A 130 4.56 -5.64 4.44
N HIS A 131 5.68 -5.07 4.01
CA HIS A 131 5.75 -4.45 2.68
C HIS A 131 5.60 -5.47 1.53
N GLY A 132 6.24 -6.64 1.65
CA GLY A 132 6.05 -7.78 0.74
C GLY A 132 7.15 -7.96 -0.30
N ASP A 133 8.23 -7.18 -0.26
CA ASP A 133 9.43 -7.28 -1.10
C ASP A 133 10.32 -8.49 -0.72
N ASN A 134 10.26 -8.94 0.53
CA ASN A 134 11.00 -10.09 1.05
C ASN A 134 10.09 -11.05 1.81
N LYS A 135 10.45 -12.35 1.86
CA LYS A 135 9.73 -13.34 2.66
C LYS A 135 10.13 -13.16 4.12
N ILE A 136 9.14 -12.93 4.98
CA ILE A 136 9.31 -12.83 6.43
C ILE A 136 8.61 -14.03 7.08
N GLU A 137 9.31 -14.71 7.99
CA GLU A 137 8.70 -15.75 8.82
C GLU A 137 7.79 -15.09 9.86
N VAL A 138 6.49 -15.27 9.66
CA VAL A 138 5.43 -14.83 10.58
C VAL A 138 4.69 -16.06 11.10
N GLY A 139 3.85 -15.88 12.13
CA GLY A 139 3.10 -16.97 12.76
C GLY A 139 2.06 -17.62 11.85
N SER A 140 0.86 -17.83 12.38
CA SER A 140 -0.29 -18.29 11.60
C SER A 140 -1.36 -17.21 11.62
N PRO A 141 -1.14 -16.11 10.88
CA PRO A 141 -2.10 -15.02 10.84
C PRO A 141 -3.39 -15.46 10.16
N ASP A 142 -4.45 -14.72 10.41
CA ASP A 142 -5.72 -14.83 9.69
C ASP A 142 -5.66 -14.05 8.37
N MET A 143 -4.90 -12.94 8.35
CA MET A 143 -4.77 -12.04 7.20
C MET A 143 -3.34 -11.48 7.09
N ILE A 144 -2.87 -11.29 5.86
CA ILE A 144 -1.62 -10.61 5.53
C ILE A 144 -1.95 -9.43 4.61
N ILE A 145 -1.36 -8.26 4.86
CA ILE A 145 -1.53 -7.05 4.05
C ILE A 145 -0.15 -6.62 3.54
N ILE A 146 -0.06 -6.47 2.22
CA ILE A 146 1.18 -6.14 1.51
C ILE A 146 0.97 -4.99 0.51
N GLY A 147 2.07 -4.31 0.17
CA GLY A 147 2.14 -3.30 -0.90
C GLY A 147 3.11 -3.76 -1.99
N HIS A 148 4.07 -2.90 -2.36
CA HIS A 148 5.22 -3.21 -3.22
C HIS A 148 4.94 -3.37 -4.71
N GLU A 149 3.92 -4.14 -5.10
CA GLU A 149 3.67 -4.47 -6.51
C GLU A 149 2.86 -3.41 -7.26
N HIS A 150 2.24 -2.48 -6.53
CA HIS A 150 1.38 -1.41 -7.05
C HIS A 150 0.36 -1.92 -8.08
N PRO A 151 -0.47 -2.93 -7.77
CA PRO A 151 -1.34 -3.54 -8.77
C PRO A 151 -2.31 -2.52 -9.38
N ALA A 152 -2.40 -2.54 -10.71
CA ALA A 152 -3.38 -1.80 -11.47
C ALA A 152 -4.09 -2.69 -12.48
N ILE A 153 -5.35 -2.38 -12.77
CA ILE A 153 -6.16 -3.08 -13.75
C ILE A 153 -6.56 -2.14 -14.89
N GLU A 154 -6.43 -2.63 -16.12
CA GLU A 154 -6.85 -1.92 -17.32
C GLU A 154 -8.28 -2.30 -17.70
N ILE A 155 -9.19 -1.33 -17.73
CA ILE A 155 -10.60 -1.51 -18.11
C ILE A 155 -10.93 -0.45 -19.15
N GLU A 156 -11.40 -0.89 -20.32
CA GLU A 156 -11.74 0.00 -21.45
C GLU A 156 -10.62 0.99 -21.83
N GLY A 157 -9.36 0.55 -21.74
CA GLY A 157 -8.17 1.36 -22.04
C GLY A 157 -7.78 2.37 -20.95
N ARG A 158 -8.44 2.33 -19.78
CA ARG A 158 -8.08 3.11 -18.60
C ARG A 158 -7.38 2.20 -17.60
N LYS A 159 -6.19 2.58 -17.16
CA LYS A 159 -5.45 1.93 -16.09
C LYS A 159 -5.88 2.53 -14.75
N LEU A 160 -6.36 1.68 -13.85
CA LEU A 160 -6.90 2.05 -12.55
C LEU A 160 -6.16 1.27 -11.49
N ASP A 161 -5.64 1.94 -10.47
CA ASP A 161 -5.08 1.27 -9.31
C ASP A 161 -6.16 0.43 -8.62
N CYS A 162 -5.76 -0.72 -8.10
CA CYS A 162 -6.70 -1.69 -7.58
C CYS A 162 -6.16 -2.41 -6.35
N PHE A 163 -7.05 -2.91 -5.50
CA PHE A 163 -6.70 -3.86 -4.46
C PHE A 163 -6.93 -5.26 -4.99
N LEU A 164 -6.01 -6.18 -4.67
CA LEU A 164 -6.21 -7.60 -4.92
C LEU A 164 -6.45 -8.30 -3.60
N VAL A 165 -7.50 -9.11 -3.54
CA VAL A 165 -7.88 -9.84 -2.32
C VAL A 165 -8.00 -11.33 -2.63
N ASP A 166 -7.17 -12.13 -1.98
CA ASP A 166 -7.24 -13.60 -1.98
C ASP A 166 -7.81 -14.08 -0.64
N ARG A 167 -8.85 -14.93 -0.71
CA ARG A 167 -9.54 -15.53 0.43
C ARG A 167 -9.57 -17.07 0.35
N SER A 168 -8.57 -17.66 -0.31
CA SER A 168 -8.48 -19.11 -0.48
C SER A 168 -8.38 -19.84 0.86
N LEU A 169 -9.21 -20.87 1.02
CA LEU A 169 -9.50 -21.53 2.31
C LEU A 169 -8.30 -22.24 2.96
N ASP A 170 -7.23 -22.49 2.21
CA ASP A 170 -6.03 -23.22 2.67
C ASP A 170 -4.91 -22.29 3.16
N LYS A 171 -5.10 -20.97 3.09
CA LYS A 171 -4.09 -19.95 3.43
C LYS A 171 -4.74 -18.81 4.21
N PRO A 172 -3.95 -17.97 4.92
CA PRO A 172 -4.46 -16.68 5.38
C PRO A 172 -5.00 -15.86 4.21
N ASP A 173 -5.95 -14.97 4.49
CA ASP A 173 -6.36 -13.94 3.52
C ASP A 173 -5.12 -13.12 3.14
N LEU A 174 -5.01 -12.69 1.88
CA LEU A 174 -3.98 -11.76 1.44
C LEU A 174 -4.62 -10.57 0.75
N ILE A 175 -4.25 -9.38 1.20
CA ILE A 175 -4.61 -8.13 0.54
C ILE A 175 -3.34 -7.50 0.01
N LEU A 176 -3.30 -7.28 -1.29
CA LEU A 176 -2.30 -6.46 -1.95
C LEU A 176 -2.91 -5.08 -2.23
N THR A 177 -2.37 -4.04 -1.62
CA THR A 177 -2.81 -2.65 -1.77
C THR A 177 -2.13 -1.98 -2.96
N PRO A 178 -2.78 -1.03 -3.64
CA PRO A 178 -2.12 -0.18 -4.61
C PRO A 178 -1.11 0.75 -3.94
N SER A 179 -0.33 1.47 -4.76
CA SER A 179 0.43 2.61 -4.27
C SER A 179 -0.51 3.75 -3.90
N PHE A 180 -0.20 4.44 -2.81
CA PHE A 180 -0.88 5.68 -2.45
C PHE A 180 -0.34 6.88 -3.25
N SER A 181 0.92 6.80 -3.71
CA SER A 181 1.57 7.86 -4.48
C SER A 181 1.05 7.87 -5.94
N PRO A 182 0.50 8.99 -6.44
CA PRO A 182 0.07 9.09 -7.84
C PRO A 182 1.27 9.17 -8.81
N LEU A 183 2.48 9.39 -8.28
CA LEU A 183 3.71 9.48 -9.06
C LEU A 183 4.28 8.13 -9.47
N THR A 184 3.83 7.05 -8.80
CA THR A 184 4.20 5.69 -9.19
C THR A 184 3.18 5.11 -10.15
N GLU A 185 3.68 4.58 -11.26
CA GLU A 185 2.83 3.92 -12.23
C GLU A 185 2.54 2.47 -11.76
N GLY A 186 1.27 2.14 -11.53
CA GLY A 186 0.89 0.78 -11.14
C GLY A 186 1.26 -0.28 -12.18
N VAL A 187 1.29 -1.56 -11.79
CA VAL A 187 1.62 -2.68 -12.68
C VAL A 187 0.34 -3.33 -13.21
N SER A 188 0.19 -3.41 -14.54
CA SER A 188 -1.02 -3.97 -15.17
C SER A 188 -1.12 -5.48 -14.96
N ILE A 189 -2.09 -5.91 -14.16
CA ILE A 189 -2.31 -7.32 -13.80
C ILE A 189 -3.12 -8.11 -14.83
N ASN A 190 -3.68 -7.47 -15.86
CA ASN A 190 -4.62 -8.07 -16.82
C ASN A 190 -4.11 -9.37 -17.44
N ARG A 191 -2.79 -9.49 -17.66
CA ARG A 191 -2.17 -10.66 -18.28
C ARG A 191 -1.09 -11.32 -17.44
N MET A 192 -0.87 -10.85 -16.22
CA MET A 192 0.17 -11.39 -15.32
C MET A 192 -0.18 -12.78 -14.82
N LYS A 193 0.85 -13.59 -14.62
CA LYS A 193 0.79 -14.83 -13.85
C LYS A 193 1.49 -14.61 -12.51
N SER A 194 1.21 -15.45 -11.51
CA SER A 194 1.79 -15.31 -10.18
C SER A 194 3.32 -15.21 -10.18
N ARG A 195 3.99 -15.90 -11.12
CA ARG A 195 5.45 -15.85 -11.30
C ARG A 195 6.00 -14.50 -11.75
N ASP A 196 5.15 -13.64 -12.32
CA ASP A 196 5.56 -12.35 -12.87
C ASP A 196 5.67 -11.26 -11.79
N PHE A 197 5.05 -11.47 -10.62
CA PHE A 197 5.23 -10.61 -9.44
C PHE A 197 6.64 -10.75 -8.86
N MET A 198 7.12 -9.72 -8.17
CA MET A 198 8.39 -9.74 -7.44
C MET A 198 8.26 -10.38 -6.06
N SER A 199 7.14 -10.12 -5.39
CA SER A 199 6.77 -10.52 -4.05
C SER A 199 6.67 -12.04 -3.95
N PRO A 200 7.36 -12.65 -2.98
CA PRO A 200 7.21 -14.08 -2.72
C PRO A 200 5.78 -14.44 -2.27
N TYR A 201 5.04 -13.52 -1.65
CA TYR A 201 3.65 -13.75 -1.22
C TYR A 201 2.69 -13.90 -2.39
N MET A 202 2.91 -13.14 -3.47
CA MET A 202 2.12 -13.25 -4.70
C MET A 202 2.51 -14.48 -5.52
N ARG A 203 3.81 -14.81 -5.58
CA ARG A 203 4.32 -16.00 -6.29
C ARG A 203 3.81 -17.32 -5.71
N ASP A 204 3.56 -17.36 -4.40
CA ASP A 204 3.07 -18.54 -3.67
C ASP A 204 1.55 -18.75 -3.82
N ARG A 205 0.84 -17.88 -4.55
CA ARG A 205 -0.63 -17.92 -4.72
C ARG A 205 -1.03 -18.06 -6.19
N ASP A 206 -2.28 -18.41 -6.46
CA ASP A 206 -2.83 -18.35 -7.81
C ASP A 206 -3.50 -17.00 -8.04
N ILE A 207 -2.90 -16.15 -8.88
CA ILE A 207 -3.44 -14.84 -9.21
C ILE A 207 -4.87 -14.93 -9.78
N GLU A 208 -5.26 -16.06 -10.38
CA GLU A 208 -6.59 -16.22 -10.96
C GLU A 208 -7.70 -16.26 -9.89
N GLU A 209 -7.37 -16.55 -8.63
CA GLU A 209 -8.31 -16.60 -7.49
C GLU A 209 -8.50 -15.24 -6.80
N PHE A 210 -7.70 -14.22 -7.12
CA PHE A 210 -7.82 -12.91 -6.49
C PHE A 210 -9.02 -12.15 -7.03
N GLU A 211 -9.81 -11.59 -6.12
CA GLU A 211 -10.81 -10.58 -6.41
C GLU A 211 -10.14 -9.21 -6.62
N VAL A 212 -10.76 -8.37 -7.45
CA VAL A 212 -10.25 -7.02 -7.73
C VAL A 212 -11.22 -5.98 -7.21
N TYR A 213 -10.71 -5.02 -6.45
CA TYR A 213 -11.46 -3.87 -5.98
C TYR A 213 -10.85 -2.60 -6.56
N VAL A 214 -11.68 -1.75 -7.14
CA VAL A 214 -11.25 -0.49 -7.75
C VAL A 214 -12.11 0.62 -7.16
N GLU A 215 -11.48 1.67 -6.68
CA GLU A 215 -12.17 2.88 -6.28
C GLU A 215 -12.25 3.86 -7.45
N VAL A 216 -13.45 4.35 -7.76
CA VAL A 216 -13.69 5.35 -8.80
C VAL A 216 -14.66 6.38 -8.25
N ASP A 217 -14.25 7.65 -8.21
CA ASP A 217 -15.08 8.77 -7.75
C ASP A 217 -15.71 8.55 -6.36
N GLY A 218 -14.99 7.86 -5.46
CA GLY A 218 -15.43 7.53 -4.10
C GLY A 218 -16.37 6.33 -4.00
N GLU A 219 -16.64 5.62 -5.10
CA GLU A 219 -17.37 4.36 -5.12
C GLU A 219 -16.41 3.18 -5.31
N VAL A 220 -16.57 2.14 -4.48
CA VAL A 220 -15.78 0.91 -4.59
C VAL A 220 -16.50 -0.10 -5.48
N LEU A 221 -15.89 -0.40 -6.63
CA LEU A 221 -16.34 -1.43 -7.55
C LEU A 221 -15.62 -2.74 -7.24
N ARG A 222 -16.39 -3.79 -6.94
CA ARG A 222 -15.89 -5.15 -6.78
C ARG A 222 -16.09 -5.95 -8.06
N PHE A 223 -15.00 -6.49 -8.57
CA PHE A 223 -14.98 -7.42 -9.69
C PHE A 223 -14.78 -8.86 -9.20
N PRO A 224 -15.23 -9.86 -9.96
CA PRO A 224 -14.97 -11.26 -9.63
C PRO A 224 -13.46 -11.58 -9.72
N GLU A 225 -13.12 -12.79 -9.29
CA GLU A 225 -11.82 -13.43 -9.48
C GLU A 225 -11.20 -13.11 -10.86
N ILE A 226 -9.91 -12.76 -10.90
CA ILE A 226 -9.19 -12.36 -12.12
C ILE A 226 -9.36 -13.39 -13.24
N GLY A 227 -9.37 -14.70 -12.93
CA GLY A 227 -9.56 -15.76 -13.93
C GLY A 227 -10.90 -15.67 -14.67
N ARG A 228 -11.96 -15.22 -13.99
CA ARG A 228 -13.28 -14.97 -14.58
C ARG A 228 -13.33 -13.60 -15.26
N PHE A 229 -12.77 -12.59 -14.59
CA PHE A 229 -12.78 -11.23 -15.10
C PHE A 229 -12.05 -11.09 -16.45
N ARG A 230 -10.95 -11.82 -16.64
CA ARG A 230 -10.21 -11.91 -17.91
C ARG A 230 -11.02 -12.41 -19.10
N GLN A 231 -12.09 -13.16 -18.86
CA GLN A 231 -12.97 -13.64 -19.94
C GLN A 231 -13.97 -12.56 -20.39
N MET A 232 -14.06 -11.46 -19.63
CA MET A 232 -14.99 -10.36 -19.83
C MET A 232 -14.32 -9.10 -20.40
N LEU A 233 -13.00 -9.01 -20.32
CA LEU A 233 -12.14 -7.98 -20.91
C LEU A 233 -11.83 -8.28 -22.38
#